data_AF-A0AAV6L1X5-F1
#
_entry.id   AF-A0AAV6L1X5-F1
#
_cell.length_a   1.000
_cell.length_b   1.000
_cell.length_c   1.000
_cell.angle_alpha   90.00
_cell.angle_beta   90.00
_cell.angle_gamma   90.00
#
_symmetry.space_group_name_H-M   'P 1'
#
loop_
_entity.id
_entity.type
_entity.pdbx_description
1 polymer ?
#
loop_
_entity_poly.entity_id
_entity_poly.type
_entity_poly.pdbx_seq_one_letter_code
_entity_poly.pdbx_strand_id
1 'polypeptide(L)'
;MVRYEVGVVHRRWHLWKRVYDLYLGNTQFAMVENPGFWNWTFTLKDIDGQVLAQIDRDWRGFGFEIFTDAGQYVIRFGRVDASANNGDVEELEVARPLTLSERAVAVALAVSLDNDYFSRHGGWGIPFVAVGE
;
A
#
# COMPACT_ATOMS: atom_id res chain seq x y z
N MET A 1 -5.66 -4.89 -31.49
CA MET A 1 -6.13 -4.09 -30.34
C MET A 1 -4.92 -3.80 -29.48
N VAL A 2 -4.40 -2.57 -29.49
CA VAL A 2 -3.25 -2.21 -28.65
C VAL A 2 -3.78 -1.97 -27.24
N ARG A 3 -3.29 -2.72 -26.24
CA ARG A 3 -3.58 -2.43 -24.83
C ARG A 3 -2.60 -1.36 -24.37
N TYR A 4 -3.12 -0.22 -23.91
CA TYR A 4 -2.31 0.80 -23.26
C TYR A 4 -2.15 0.41 -21.79
N GLU A 5 -1.01 -0.22 -21.46
CA GLU A 5 -0.64 -0.57 -20.08
C GLU A 5 0.27 0.54 -19.52
N VAL A 6 -0.12 1.12 -18.39
CA VAL A 6 0.73 2.10 -17.68
C VAL A 6 1.82 1.37 -16.90
N GLY A 7 1.47 0.28 -16.22
CA GLY A 7 2.35 -0.58 -15.47
C GLY A 7 1.56 -1.67 -14.74
N VAL A 8 2.26 -2.54 -14.03
CA VAL A 8 1.69 -3.74 -13.41
C VAL A 8 2.19 -3.92 -11.99
N VAL A 9 1.31 -4.40 -11.12
CA VAL A 9 1.64 -4.84 -9.76
C VAL A 9 1.46 -6.35 -9.69
N HIS A 10 2.52 -7.08 -9.38
CA HIS A 10 2.48 -8.52 -9.15
C HIS A 10 2.55 -8.82 -7.66
N ARG A 11 1.60 -9.59 -7.14
CA ARG A 11 1.69 -10.16 -5.79
C ARG A 11 2.50 -11.45 -5.83
N ARG A 12 3.59 -11.52 -5.08
CA ARG A 12 4.32 -12.76 -4.86
C ARG A 12 3.81 -13.48 -3.62
N TRP A 13 3.57 -14.78 -3.76
CA TRP A 13 3.18 -15.61 -2.63
C TRP A 13 4.35 -15.70 -1.64
N HIS A 14 4.03 -15.57 -0.36
CA HIS A 14 4.93 -15.84 0.74
C HIS A 14 4.10 -16.30 1.95
N LEU A 15 4.65 -17.20 2.77
CA LEU A 15 3.91 -17.79 3.90
C LEU A 15 3.48 -16.78 4.98
N TRP A 16 4.25 -15.71 5.22
CA TRP A 16 3.96 -14.70 6.25
C TRP A 16 4.24 -13.25 5.84
N LYS A 17 5.00 -13.02 4.75
CA LYS A 17 5.26 -11.67 4.25
C LYS A 17 4.25 -11.30 3.18
N ARG A 18 4.05 -9.99 3.03
CA ARG A 18 3.29 -9.40 1.93
C ARG A 18 4.33 -8.88 0.95
N VAL A 19 4.32 -9.42 -0.27
CA VAL A 19 5.32 -9.09 -1.28
C VAL A 19 4.63 -8.63 -2.55
N TYR A 20 4.93 -7.41 -2.98
CA TYR A 20 4.43 -6.84 -4.23
C TYR A 20 5.60 -6.32 -5.05
N ASP A 21 5.64 -6.68 -6.33
CA ASP A 21 6.62 -6.19 -7.29
C ASP A 21 5.92 -5.25 -8.29
N LEU A 22 6.51 -4.08 -8.53
CA LEU A 22 5.92 -3.04 -9.37
C LEU A 22 6.76 -2.87 -10.64
N TYR A 23 6.08 -2.89 -11.79
CA TYR A 23 6.70 -2.89 -13.11
C TYR A 23 6.18 -1.74 -13.98
N LEU A 24 7.09 -1.17 -14.79
CA LEU A 24 6.76 -0.41 -15.99
C LEU A 24 7.24 -1.22 -17.19
N GLY A 25 6.30 -1.73 -17.99
CA GLY A 25 6.61 -2.70 -19.03
C GLY A 25 7.32 -3.92 -18.43
N ASN A 26 8.54 -4.21 -18.91
CA ASN A 26 9.34 -5.35 -18.44
C ASN A 26 10.32 -5.03 -17.31
N THR A 27 10.34 -3.78 -16.81
CA THR A 27 11.32 -3.33 -15.82
C THR A 27 10.68 -3.20 -14.45
N GLN A 28 11.16 -3.99 -13.48
CA GLN A 28 10.80 -3.80 -12.08
C GLN A 28 11.48 -2.52 -11.56
N PHE A 29 10.68 -1.58 -11.06
CA PHE A 29 11.21 -0.34 -10.48
C PHE A 29 11.10 -0.30 -8.96
N ALA A 30 10.16 -1.05 -8.38
CA ALA A 30 9.98 -1.10 -6.93
C ALA A 30 9.52 -2.47 -6.44
N MET A 31 9.77 -2.72 -5.16
CA MET A 31 9.27 -3.84 -4.39
C MET A 31 8.71 -3.33 -3.06
N VAL A 32 7.59 -3.88 -2.64
CA VAL A 32 7.10 -3.80 -1.27
C VAL A 32 7.29 -5.15 -0.62
N GLU A 33 8.06 -5.18 0.46
CA GLU A 33 8.13 -6.32 1.36
C GLU A 33 7.72 -5.85 2.75
N ASN A 34 6.58 -6.36 3.22
CA ASN A 34 6.04 -6.01 4.53
C ASN A 34 5.92 -7.30 5.37
N PRO A 35 6.58 -7.38 6.54
CA PRO A 35 6.44 -8.53 7.44
C PRO A 35 5.01 -8.56 7.98
N GLY A 36 4.25 -9.58 7.60
CA GLY A 36 2.82 -9.64 7.90
C GLY A 36 2.55 -9.78 9.39
N PHE A 37 1.58 -8.98 9.87
CA PHE A 37 0.44 -9.28 10.75
C PHE A 37 -0.06 -7.99 11.44
N TRP A 38 0.81 -6.99 11.65
CA TRP A 38 0.45 -5.68 12.24
C TRP A 38 1.11 -4.45 11.59
N ASN A 39 1.86 -4.63 10.51
CA ASN A 39 2.47 -3.50 9.81
C ASN A 39 1.54 -2.97 8.70
N TRP A 40 1.00 -1.78 8.92
CA TRP A 40 0.10 -1.06 8.01
C TRP A 40 0.83 -0.04 7.12
N THR A 41 2.16 0.00 7.22
CA THR A 41 3.05 0.82 6.41
C THR A 41 3.68 -0.05 5.32
N PHE A 42 3.42 0.30 4.07
CA PHE A 42 3.92 -0.38 2.89
C PHE A 42 4.97 0.52 2.23
N THR A 43 6.24 0.21 2.46
CA THR A 43 7.36 0.97 1.89
C THR A 43 7.72 0.39 0.52
N LEU A 44 7.69 1.24 -0.51
CA LEU A 44 8.18 0.93 -1.84
C LEU A 44 9.68 1.19 -1.86
N LYS A 45 10.45 0.15 -2.18
CA LYS A 45 11.91 0.21 -2.28
C LYS A 45 12.37 -0.12 -3.68
N ASP A 46 13.42 0.55 -4.15
CA ASP A 46 14.08 0.19 -5.41
C ASP A 46 14.91 -1.10 -5.28
N ILE A 47 15.63 -1.45 -6.35
CA ILE A 47 16.49 -2.64 -6.40
C ILE A 47 17.66 -2.58 -5.41
N ASP A 48 18.11 -1.39 -5.06
CA ASP A 48 19.19 -1.13 -4.10
C ASP A 48 18.66 -1.02 -2.65
N GLY A 49 17.35 -1.25 -2.46
CA GLY A 49 16.69 -1.20 -1.16
C GLY A 49 16.39 0.22 -0.67
N GLN A 50 16.57 1.24 -1.51
CA GLN A 50 16.32 2.63 -1.17
C GLN A 50 14.83 2.97 -1.26
N VAL A 51 14.34 3.84 -0.37
CA VAL A 51 12.93 4.21 -0.30
C VAL A 51 12.55 5.12 -1.48
N LEU A 52 11.47 4.75 -2.18
CA LEU A 52 10.90 5.55 -3.28
C LEU A 52 9.55 6.18 -2.93
N ALA A 53 8.77 5.49 -2.09
CA ALA A 53 7.47 5.97 -1.61
C ALA A 53 7.02 5.14 -0.41
N GLN A 54 6.00 5.64 0.29
CA GLN A 54 5.38 4.93 1.39
C GLN A 54 3.86 5.04 1.28
N ILE A 55 3.17 3.95 1.53
CA ILE A 55 1.71 3.90 1.63
C ILE A 55 1.38 3.52 3.07
N ASP A 56 0.72 4.40 3.79
CA ASP A 56 0.31 4.18 5.16
C ASP A 56 -1.19 4.05 5.24
N ARG A 57 -1.65 3.00 5.91
CA ARG A 57 -3.02 2.95 6.42
C ARG A 57 -2.98 3.36 7.89
N ASP A 58 -3.19 4.65 8.15
CA ASP A 58 -3.22 5.17 9.51
C ASP A 58 -4.50 4.71 10.22
N TRP A 59 -4.35 3.93 11.30
CA TRP A 59 -5.28 3.94 12.43
C TRP A 59 -4.77 5.03 13.37
N ARG A 60 -5.34 6.24 13.32
CA ARG A 60 -4.92 7.36 14.21
C ARG A 60 -6.02 7.81 15.18
N GLY A 61 -7.01 6.97 15.49
CA GLY A 61 -8.15 7.39 16.32
C GLY A 61 -8.77 6.28 17.18
N PHE A 62 -8.13 5.93 18.29
CA PHE A 62 -8.80 5.23 19.39
C PHE A 62 -9.94 6.13 19.93
N GLY A 63 -11.19 5.90 19.53
CA GLY A 63 -12.38 6.49 20.19
C GLY A 63 -13.57 6.94 19.34
N PHE A 64 -13.42 7.17 18.03
CA PHE A 64 -14.54 7.66 17.19
C PHE A 64 -14.76 6.92 15.85
N GLU A 65 -13.84 6.05 15.42
CA GLU A 65 -13.91 5.32 14.13
C GLU A 65 -14.52 3.90 14.23
N ILE A 66 -15.28 3.58 15.28
CA ILE A 66 -15.94 2.27 15.40
C ILE A 66 -17.22 2.16 14.55
N PHE A 67 -17.61 3.23 13.85
CA PHE A 67 -18.88 3.33 13.13
C PHE A 67 -18.78 3.90 11.71
N THR A 68 -17.58 4.11 11.18
CA THR A 68 -17.40 4.59 9.80
C THR A 68 -16.42 3.68 9.07
N ASP A 69 -16.95 2.88 8.16
CA ASP A 69 -16.28 1.81 7.41
C ASP A 69 -15.30 2.33 6.33
N ALA A 70 -14.60 3.43 6.58
CA ALA A 70 -13.72 4.08 5.60
C ALA A 70 -12.30 4.26 6.18
N GLY A 71 -11.42 3.30 5.92
CA GLY A 71 -10.00 3.44 6.24
C GLY A 71 -9.32 4.46 5.32
N GLN A 72 -8.67 5.48 5.88
CA GLN A 72 -7.91 6.45 5.10
C GLN A 72 -6.53 5.88 4.71
N TYR A 73 -6.13 6.10 3.46
CA TYR A 73 -4.79 5.80 2.96
C TYR A 73 -4.04 7.10 2.67
N VAL A 74 -2.79 7.15 3.10
CA VAL A 74 -1.87 8.25 2.79
C VAL A 74 -0.73 7.69 1.94
N ILE A 75 -0.56 8.24 0.74
CA ILE A 75 0.56 7.91 -0.14
C ILE A 75 1.56 9.06 -0.10
N ARG A 76 2.77 8.78 0.35
CA ARG A 76 3.88 9.73 0.44
C ARG A 76 4.91 9.40 -0.64
N PHE A 77 5.19 10.35 -1.52
CA PHE A 77 6.14 10.21 -2.62
C PHE A 77 7.48 10.93 -2.40
N GLY A 78 7.69 11.45 -1.18
CA GLY A 78 8.80 12.35 -0.86
C GLY A 78 8.73 13.70 -1.57
N ARG A 79 9.65 14.60 -1.22
CA ARG A 79 9.70 15.96 -1.78
C ARG A 79 10.35 16.01 -3.15
N VAL A 80 9.91 17.00 -3.93
CA VAL A 80 10.56 17.39 -5.18
C VAL A 80 11.64 18.45 -4.92
N ASP A 81 11.53 19.28 -3.87
CA ASP A 81 12.52 20.33 -3.57
C ASP A 81 12.58 20.64 -2.06
N ALA A 82 13.78 20.85 -1.52
CA ALA A 82 14.05 21.15 -0.11
C ALA A 82 13.52 22.52 0.40
N SER A 83 12.71 23.27 -0.36
CA SER A 83 12.34 24.66 -0.01
C SER A 83 10.89 24.96 0.46
N ALA A 84 9.91 24.05 0.36
CA ALA A 84 8.56 24.26 0.89
C ALA A 84 8.37 23.65 2.30
N ASN A 85 8.84 24.36 3.33
CA ASN A 85 8.47 24.07 4.72
C ASN A 85 7.04 24.56 4.97
N ASN A 86 6.06 23.72 4.67
CA ASN A 86 4.66 23.94 5.04
C ASN A 86 4.20 22.77 5.93
N GLY A 87 4.26 23.00 7.25
CA GLY A 87 3.42 22.42 8.31
C GLY A 87 3.14 20.91 8.33
N ASP A 88 3.58 20.26 9.41
CA ASP A 88 2.99 19.09 10.09
C ASP A 88 2.82 17.75 9.34
N VAL A 89 3.27 17.62 8.09
CA VAL A 89 3.32 16.31 7.41
C VAL A 89 4.69 15.68 7.62
N GLU A 90 4.71 14.52 8.29
CA GLU A 90 5.90 13.68 8.47
C GLU A 90 6.60 13.45 7.13
N GLU A 91 7.81 14.01 7.00
CA GLU A 91 8.50 14.16 5.72
C GLU A 91 9.24 12.86 5.36
N LEU A 92 8.82 12.21 4.27
CA LEU A 92 9.45 10.99 3.78
C LEU A 92 10.67 11.34 2.92
N GLU A 93 11.87 10.97 3.38
CA GLU A 93 13.08 11.00 2.56
C GLU A 93 13.04 9.86 1.53
N VAL A 94 13.24 10.20 0.25
CA VAL A 94 13.21 9.24 -0.86
C VAL A 94 14.50 9.38 -1.68
N ALA A 95 15.02 8.27 -2.19
CA ALA A 95 16.26 8.29 -2.99
C ALA A 95 16.11 9.02 -4.33
N ARG A 96 14.91 8.98 -4.90
CA ARG A 96 14.55 9.76 -6.09
C ARG A 96 13.04 9.98 -6.16
N PRO A 97 12.58 11.04 -6.84
CA PRO A 97 11.16 11.18 -7.14
C PRO A 97 10.71 10.08 -8.11
N LEU A 98 9.52 9.53 -7.85
CA LEU A 98 8.82 8.68 -8.82
C LEU A 98 8.31 9.51 -10.01
N THR A 99 8.43 8.94 -11.21
CA THR A 99 7.79 9.46 -12.44
C THR A 99 6.27 9.39 -12.33
N LEU A 100 5.54 10.09 -13.22
CA LEU A 100 4.08 10.08 -13.20
C LEU A 100 3.50 8.65 -13.35
N SER A 101 4.07 7.83 -14.23
CA SER A 101 3.64 6.45 -14.43
C SER A 101 3.93 5.60 -13.18
N GLU A 102 5.10 5.74 -12.56
CA GLU A 102 5.42 5.02 -11.30
C GLU A 102 4.47 5.42 -10.17
N ARG A 103 4.11 6.72 -10.07
CA ARG A 103 3.11 7.20 -9.11
C ARG A 103 1.75 6.58 -9.39
N ALA A 104 1.33 6.49 -10.66
CA ALA A 104 0.07 5.84 -11.02
C ALA A 104 0.04 4.35 -10.62
N VAL A 105 1.16 3.63 -10.81
CA VAL A 105 1.29 2.23 -10.35
C VAL A 105 1.26 2.15 -8.82
N ALA A 106 1.89 3.08 -8.10
CA ALA A 106 1.82 3.13 -6.64
C ALA A 106 0.40 3.41 -6.12
N VAL A 107 -0.38 4.27 -6.78
CA VAL A 107 -1.81 4.45 -6.47
C VAL A 107 -2.60 3.17 -6.75
N ALA A 108 -2.34 2.50 -7.88
CA ALA A 108 -2.97 1.23 -8.19
C ALA A 108 -2.64 0.15 -7.13
N LEU A 109 -1.42 0.14 -6.61
CA LEU A 109 -1.05 -0.70 -5.46
C LEU A 109 -1.88 -0.34 -4.23
N ALA A 110 -2.01 0.94 -3.86
CA ALA A 110 -2.81 1.34 -2.69
C ALA A 110 -4.26 0.84 -2.76
N VAL A 111 -4.89 0.95 -3.93
CA VAL A 111 -6.23 0.41 -4.18
C VAL A 111 -6.26 -1.12 -4.10
N SER A 112 -5.23 -1.79 -4.65
CA SER A 112 -5.13 -3.25 -4.61
C SER A 112 -4.94 -3.77 -3.19
N LEU A 113 -4.17 -3.06 -2.36
CA LEU A 113 -4.00 -3.35 -0.94
C LEU A 113 -5.34 -3.29 -0.20
N ASP A 114 -6.21 -2.34 -0.56
CA ASP A 114 -7.56 -2.24 0.02
C ASP A 114 -8.44 -3.44 -0.31
N ASN A 115 -8.48 -3.80 -1.59
CA ASN A 115 -9.23 -4.98 -2.02
C ASN A 115 -8.70 -6.28 -1.37
N ASP A 116 -7.38 -6.48 -1.37
CA ASP A 116 -6.76 -7.70 -0.86
C ASP A 116 -6.99 -7.91 0.64
N TYR A 117 -7.18 -6.83 1.42
CA TYR A 117 -7.33 -6.89 2.88
C TYR A 117 -8.75 -6.67 3.41
N PHE A 118 -9.59 -5.85 2.77
CA PHE A 118 -10.89 -5.42 3.35
C PHE A 118 -12.07 -6.11 2.69
N SER A 119 -11.97 -6.50 1.41
CA SER A 119 -13.05 -7.27 0.76
C SER A 119 -13.09 -8.74 1.19
N ARG A 120 -12.05 -9.26 1.83
CA ARG A 120 -11.99 -10.65 2.32
C ARG A 120 -12.53 -10.83 3.75
N HIS A 121 -13.08 -9.78 4.37
CA HIS A 121 -13.70 -9.85 5.70
C HIS A 121 -15.20 -10.23 5.70
N GLY A 122 -15.77 -10.67 4.58
CA GLY A 122 -17.10 -11.30 4.53
C GLY A 122 -17.17 -12.72 5.11
N GLY A 123 -16.24 -13.11 5.98
CA GLY A 123 -16.10 -14.48 6.47
C GLY A 123 -15.37 -14.58 7.79
N TRP A 124 -15.64 -13.70 8.74
CA TRP A 124 -15.41 -14.06 10.13
C TRP A 124 -16.46 -15.12 10.48
N GLY A 125 -16.04 -16.38 10.35
CA GLY A 125 -16.82 -17.52 10.79
C GLY A 125 -17.08 -17.40 12.29
N ILE A 126 -18.23 -16.84 12.64
CA ILE A 126 -18.85 -17.17 13.92
C ILE A 126 -19.28 -18.62 13.77
N PRO A 127 -18.75 -19.57 14.56
CA PRO A 127 -19.29 -20.92 14.55
C PRO A 127 -20.74 -20.80 15.02
N PHE A 128 -21.69 -21.04 14.12
CA PHE A 128 -23.07 -21.28 14.50
C PHE A 128 -23.08 -22.54 15.37
N VAL A 129 -23.09 -22.36 16.69
CA VAL A 129 -23.54 -23.42 17.59
C VAL A 129 -25.05 -23.50 17.39
N ALA A 130 -25.48 -24.42 16.54
CA ALA A 130 -26.86 -24.86 16.50
C ALA A 130 -27.13 -25.57 17.84
N VAL A 131 -27.77 -24.87 18.77
CA VAL A 131 -28.45 -25.53 19.88
C VAL A 131 -29.65 -26.21 19.26
N GLY A 132 -29.55 -27.53 19.10
CA GLY A 132 -30.69 -28.38 18.81
C GLY A 132 -31.71 -28.30 19.95
N GLU A 133 -32.97 -28.27 19.56
CA GLU A 133 -34.16 -28.31 20.42
C GLU A 133 -34.18 -29.55 21.33
#